data_AF-A0A5C6DQU9-F1
#
_entry.id   AF-A0A5C6DQU9-F1
#
_cell.length_a   1.000
_cell.length_b   1.000
_cell.length_c   1.000
_cell.angle_alpha   90.00
_cell.angle_beta   90.00
_cell.angle_gamma   90.00
#
_symmetry.space_group_name_H-M   'P 1'
#
loop_
_entity.id
_entity.type
_entity.pdbx_description
1 polymer ?
#
loop_
_entity_poly.entity_id
_entity_poly.type
_entity_poly.pdbx_seq_one_letter_code
_entity_poly.pdbx_strand_id
1 'polypeptide(L)'
;MTMLRHYNRPLSTLAFLMAMAISVCAEPATSIEAPSEKLSSPHASTLPPPQQINAALPANLPAQLGDRIWLINTRSMTQCTCCADLDAPAFTVARMTCNGATTRSSLGEYLAEIRSDRPLVIYVHGYRFDYCEAVERGLYVYRQTEARRCSGPVDWVIWSWPSERTEFITRDVREKAKYADTQGLYLAWLLREQVRRSVKTKLIGYSLGGRVVTGSLHALAGGSLGHRTLPGESVRSAKVDVGLIAPAVERDWLSPGEYHGLATSNIEDLLLMYNQRDIVLKRYWFIDKVRGAVALGLGRMQSFAPRVDGTQINLRARDCSRSIGIAHDELDYYKQSCGAGREMAKLISDPSVGQR
;
A
#
# COMPACT_ATOMS: atom_id res chain seq x y z
N MET A 1 43.90 -37.62 31.09
CA MET A 1 43.01 -38.72 31.52
C MET A 1 41.62 -38.12 31.65
N THR A 2 40.77 -38.41 30.67
CA THR A 2 39.70 -37.53 30.18
C THR A 2 38.36 -37.87 30.83
N MET A 3 37.66 -36.86 31.38
CA MET A 3 36.28 -37.01 31.86
C MET A 3 35.27 -36.56 30.80
N LEU A 4 34.39 -37.50 30.42
CA LEU A 4 32.93 -37.43 30.28
C LEU A 4 32.25 -36.09 29.94
N ARG A 5 31.38 -36.10 28.91
CA ARG A 5 29.92 -36.22 29.08
C ARG A 5 29.16 -36.36 27.74
N HIS A 6 28.32 -37.39 27.69
CA HIS A 6 27.22 -37.55 26.73
C HIS A 6 26.14 -36.48 26.95
N TYR A 7 25.52 -36.01 25.87
CA TYR A 7 24.12 -35.57 25.88
C TYR A 7 23.45 -35.83 24.53
N ASN A 8 22.57 -36.84 24.53
CA ASN A 8 21.47 -37.03 23.58
C ASN A 8 20.35 -36.03 23.95
N ARG A 9 19.67 -35.44 22.97
CA ARG A 9 18.22 -35.09 22.99
C ARG A 9 17.74 -34.56 21.61
N PRO A 10 16.42 -34.65 21.30
CA PRO A 10 15.88 -34.92 19.96
C PRO A 10 15.27 -33.71 19.23
N LEU A 11 14.91 -33.95 17.96
CA LEU A 11 14.08 -33.13 17.07
C LEU A 11 12.64 -32.93 17.60
N SER A 12 11.98 -31.87 17.13
CA SER A 12 10.66 -31.27 17.49
C SER A 12 10.77 -30.24 18.63
N THR A 13 10.50 -28.93 18.44
CA THR A 13 9.25 -28.30 18.01
C THR A 13 9.57 -26.85 17.60
N LEU A 14 9.10 -26.40 16.43
CA LEU A 14 9.32 -25.05 15.90
C LEU A 14 8.26 -24.09 16.49
N ALA A 15 8.59 -23.36 17.55
CA ALA A 15 7.75 -22.30 18.11
C ALA A 15 8.32 -20.93 17.70
N PHE A 16 7.60 -20.21 16.85
CA PHE A 16 7.87 -18.81 16.49
C PHE A 16 7.31 -17.90 17.59
N LEU A 17 8.18 -17.21 18.30
CA LEU A 17 7.84 -16.15 19.26
C LEU A 17 7.62 -14.83 18.52
N MET A 18 6.51 -14.15 18.80
CA MET A 18 6.34 -12.72 18.54
C MET A 18 5.68 -12.09 19.77
N ALA A 19 6.28 -11.00 20.26
CA ALA A 19 5.84 -10.27 21.45
C ALA A 19 4.61 -9.41 21.13
N MET A 20 3.62 -9.44 22.01
CA MET A 20 2.45 -8.56 21.99
C MET A 20 2.70 -7.34 22.90
N ALA A 21 2.49 -6.15 22.36
CA ALA A 21 2.05 -5.00 23.14
C ALA A 21 0.64 -4.66 22.62
N ILE A 22 -0.37 -4.79 23.48
CA ILE A 22 -1.77 -4.49 23.12
C ILE A 22 -1.96 -2.99 23.35
N SER A 23 -2.10 -2.23 22.27
CA SER A 23 -2.64 -0.87 22.28
C SER A 23 -4.10 -0.94 21.81
N VAL A 24 -5.04 -0.49 22.65
CA VAL A 24 -6.47 -0.50 22.31
C VAL A 24 -6.75 0.74 21.47
N CYS A 25 -6.85 0.58 20.14
CA CYS A 25 -7.51 1.57 19.29
C CYS A 25 -8.89 1.02 18.90
N ALA A 26 -9.95 1.78 19.16
CA ALA A 26 -11.30 1.40 18.78
C ALA A 26 -11.54 1.72 17.30
N GLU A 27 -12.20 0.80 16.59
CA GLU A 27 -12.83 1.13 15.31
C GLU A 27 -13.96 2.15 15.54
N PRO A 28 -14.16 3.14 14.65
CA PRO A 28 -15.32 4.01 14.75
C PRO A 28 -16.59 3.19 14.48
N ALA A 29 -17.37 2.95 15.54
CA ALA A 29 -18.65 2.27 15.45
C ALA A 29 -19.61 3.04 14.53
N THR A 30 -20.21 2.34 13.56
CA THR A 30 -21.36 2.82 12.79
C THR A 30 -22.63 2.40 13.51
N SER A 31 -23.36 3.35 14.08
CA SER A 31 -24.73 3.15 14.54
C SER A 31 -25.61 4.23 13.93
N ILE A 32 -26.56 3.80 13.09
CA ILE A 32 -27.69 4.61 12.65
C ILE A 32 -28.94 3.82 13.05
N GLU A 33 -29.54 4.20 14.18
CA GLU A 33 -30.95 3.92 14.44
C GLU A 33 -31.74 5.17 14.05
N ALA A 34 -32.70 5.00 13.14
CA ALA A 34 -33.68 6.03 12.79
C ALA A 34 -34.99 5.75 13.54
N PRO A 35 -35.59 6.73 14.24
CA PRO A 35 -36.95 6.59 14.71
C PRO A 35 -37.94 6.95 13.60
N SER A 36 -38.94 6.08 13.46
CA SER A 36 -40.11 6.21 12.60
C SER A 36 -41.11 7.20 13.21
N GLU A 37 -41.46 8.27 12.49
CA GLU A 37 -42.69 9.04 12.74
C GLU A 37 -43.41 9.46 11.46
N LYS A 38 -44.73 9.59 11.62
CA LYS A 38 -45.78 9.42 10.63
C LYS A 38 -46.02 10.63 9.71
N LEU A 39 -46.60 10.27 8.57
CA LEU A 39 -47.15 11.05 7.46
C LEU A 39 -48.18 12.12 7.89
N SER A 40 -48.05 13.33 7.35
CA SER A 40 -49.14 14.29 7.11
C SER A 40 -48.71 15.27 6.00
N SER A 41 -49.52 15.41 4.95
CA SER A 41 -49.40 16.42 3.87
C SER A 41 -50.77 17.12 3.74
N PRO A 42 -51.00 18.15 2.86
CA PRO A 42 -50.06 18.97 2.09
C PRO A 42 -50.32 20.49 2.23
N HIS A 43 -49.31 21.34 2.05
CA HIS A 43 -49.52 22.70 1.55
C HIS A 43 -48.50 23.01 0.47
N ALA A 44 -49.03 23.35 -0.71
CA ALA A 44 -48.28 23.77 -1.87
C ALA A 44 -47.61 25.12 -1.60
N SER A 45 -46.28 25.13 -1.57
CA SER A 45 -45.47 26.34 -1.63
C SER A 45 -44.49 26.22 -2.80
N THR A 46 -44.61 27.20 -3.68
CA THR A 46 -43.90 27.41 -4.93
C THR A 46 -42.38 27.42 -4.71
N LEU A 47 -41.66 26.49 -5.35
CA LEU A 47 -40.19 26.45 -5.34
C LEU A 47 -39.64 27.57 -6.24
N PRO A 48 -38.66 28.37 -5.79
CA PRO A 48 -37.91 29.25 -6.66
C PRO A 48 -36.95 28.44 -7.56
N PRO A 49 -36.57 28.97 -8.74
CA PRO A 49 -35.70 28.27 -9.69
C PRO A 49 -34.29 28.03 -9.10
N PRO A 50 -33.55 27.02 -9.60
CA PRO A 50 -32.27 26.62 -9.03
C PRO A 50 -31.25 27.76 -9.17
N GLN A 51 -30.88 28.35 -8.04
CA GLN A 51 -29.72 29.23 -7.97
C GLN A 51 -28.46 28.40 -8.24
N GLN A 52 -27.73 28.78 -9.29
CA GLN A 52 -26.38 28.30 -9.56
C GLN A 52 -25.51 28.53 -8.33
N ILE A 53 -25.18 27.46 -7.61
CA ILE A 53 -24.16 27.49 -6.56
C ILE A 53 -22.81 27.56 -7.29
N ASN A 54 -22.40 28.76 -7.66
CA ASN A 54 -21.00 29.07 -7.89
C ASN A 54 -20.30 29.06 -6.53
N ALA A 55 -20.02 27.86 -6.00
CA ALA A 55 -19.12 27.69 -4.87
C ALA A 55 -17.69 27.99 -5.37
N ALA A 56 -17.32 29.26 -5.34
CA ALA A 56 -15.92 29.64 -5.39
C ALA A 56 -15.20 28.91 -4.24
N LEU A 57 -14.30 28.00 -4.58
CA LEU A 57 -13.36 27.40 -3.64
C LEU A 57 -12.71 28.52 -2.81
N PRO A 58 -12.70 28.46 -1.47
CA PRO A 58 -12.00 29.46 -0.69
C PRO A 58 -10.52 29.39 -1.04
N ALA A 59 -10.04 30.40 -1.76
CA ALA A 59 -8.67 30.51 -2.28
C ALA A 59 -7.60 30.73 -1.20
N ASN A 60 -7.93 30.58 0.09
CA ASN A 60 -7.03 30.79 1.21
C ASN A 60 -7.36 29.85 2.38
N LEU A 61 -7.15 28.55 2.19
CA LEU A 61 -6.79 27.70 3.33
C LEU A 61 -5.32 28.01 3.65
N PRO A 62 -4.97 28.37 4.90
CA PRO A 62 -3.57 28.58 5.27
C PRO A 62 -2.80 27.33 4.85
N ALA A 63 -1.68 27.52 4.14
CA ALA A 63 -0.79 26.43 3.79
C ALA A 63 -0.44 25.71 5.09
N GLN A 64 -1.00 24.52 5.29
CA GLN A 64 -0.67 23.68 6.43
C GLN A 64 0.83 23.39 6.31
N LEU A 65 1.63 24.01 7.19
CA LEU A 65 3.10 24.07 7.08
C LEU A 65 3.79 22.71 7.29
N GLY A 66 3.04 21.67 7.64
CA GLY A 66 3.56 20.33 7.92
C GLY A 66 2.92 19.25 7.06
N ASP A 67 3.44 18.04 7.23
CA ASP A 67 2.94 16.83 6.58
C ASP A 67 1.47 16.59 6.95
N ARG A 68 0.68 16.12 5.98
CA ARG A 68 -0.68 15.66 6.22
C ARG A 68 -0.69 14.15 6.18
N ILE A 69 -1.27 13.54 7.20
CA ILE A 69 -1.40 12.09 7.26
C ILE A 69 -2.86 11.70 7.07
N TRP A 70 -3.08 10.74 6.18
CA TRP A 70 -4.38 10.21 5.82
C TRP A 70 -4.38 8.70 6.04
N LEU A 71 -5.55 8.18 6.39
CA LEU A 71 -5.83 6.77 6.46
C LEU A 71 -6.94 6.47 5.46
N ILE A 72 -6.66 5.58 4.52
CA ILE A 72 -7.67 5.01 3.62
C ILE A 72 -7.82 3.54 4.02
N ASN A 73 -9.01 3.21 4.52
CA ASN A 73 -9.32 1.89 5.06
C ASN A 73 -10.33 1.18 4.14
N THR A 74 -9.96 -0.04 3.73
CA THR A 74 -10.74 -0.91 2.86
C THR A 74 -11.21 -2.20 3.54
N ARG A 75 -11.02 -2.33 4.86
CA ARG A 75 -11.31 -3.56 5.61
C ARG A 75 -12.78 -3.99 5.57
N SER A 76 -13.70 -3.03 5.49
CA SER A 76 -15.13 -3.26 5.35
C SER A 76 -15.58 -3.53 3.92
N MET A 77 -14.68 -3.39 2.93
CA MET A 77 -15.00 -3.60 1.53
C MET A 77 -14.86 -5.08 1.16
N THR A 78 -15.52 -5.49 0.07
CA THR A 78 -15.43 -6.88 -0.40
C THR A 78 -13.99 -7.27 -0.73
N GLN A 79 -13.68 -8.52 -0.38
CA GLN A 79 -12.41 -9.16 -0.62
C GLN A 79 -12.43 -10.00 -1.91
N CYS A 80 -13.62 -10.28 -2.49
CA CYS A 80 -13.70 -10.95 -3.80
C CYS A 80 -13.40 -9.96 -4.92
N THR A 81 -12.39 -10.28 -5.72
CA THR A 81 -12.02 -9.51 -6.92
C THR A 81 -13.18 -9.41 -7.90
N CYS A 82 -13.92 -10.53 -8.03
CA CYS A 82 -15.11 -10.66 -8.87
C CYS A 82 -16.23 -9.66 -8.53
N CYS A 83 -16.39 -9.36 -7.25
CA CYS A 83 -17.46 -8.50 -6.73
C CYS A 83 -16.97 -7.10 -6.39
N ALA A 84 -15.71 -6.75 -6.68
CA ALA A 84 -15.15 -5.45 -6.36
C ALA A 84 -15.99 -4.35 -7.04
N ASP A 85 -16.51 -3.43 -6.24
CA ASP A 85 -17.16 -2.21 -6.74
C ASP A 85 -16.09 -1.25 -7.24
N LEU A 86 -16.05 -1.04 -8.55
CA LEU A 86 -15.08 -0.18 -9.23
C LEU A 86 -15.73 1.04 -9.88
N ASP A 87 -17.03 1.24 -9.66
CA ASP A 87 -17.75 2.42 -10.12
C ASP A 87 -17.68 3.50 -9.04
N ALA A 88 -17.98 3.13 -7.79
CA ALA A 88 -17.93 4.03 -6.64
C ALA A 88 -17.41 3.33 -5.37
N PRO A 89 -16.12 2.97 -5.30
CA PRO A 89 -15.57 2.26 -4.14
C PRO A 89 -15.80 3.02 -2.82
N ALA A 90 -16.45 2.36 -1.85
CA ALA A 90 -16.84 2.93 -0.57
C ALA A 90 -15.68 2.97 0.46
N PHE A 91 -14.65 3.76 0.19
CA PHE A 91 -13.51 3.93 1.10
C PHE A 91 -13.92 4.58 2.41
N THR A 92 -13.44 4.02 3.53
CA THR A 92 -13.45 4.75 4.82
C THR A 92 -12.20 5.61 4.88
N VAL A 93 -12.39 6.93 5.01
CA VAL A 93 -11.31 7.91 4.99
C VAL A 93 -11.23 8.64 6.33
N ALA A 94 -10.03 8.81 6.85
CA ALA A 94 -9.79 9.62 8.03
C ALA A 94 -8.53 10.46 7.83
N ARG A 95 -8.55 11.67 8.37
CA ARG A 95 -7.34 12.45 8.61
C ARG A 95 -6.70 11.94 9.89
N MET A 96 -5.38 11.95 9.94
CA MET A 96 -4.63 11.45 11.08
C MET A 96 -3.53 12.43 11.50
N THR A 97 -3.30 12.54 12.79
CA THR A 97 -2.18 13.27 13.37
C THR A 97 -0.96 12.37 13.49
N CYS A 98 0.22 12.96 13.71
CA CYS A 98 1.48 12.20 13.84
C CYS A 98 1.51 11.22 15.03
N ASN A 99 0.64 11.40 16.04
CA ASN A 99 0.46 10.50 17.17
C ASN A 99 -0.61 9.41 16.93
N GLY A 100 -1.25 9.38 15.77
CA GLY A 100 -2.22 8.35 15.38
C GLY A 100 -3.68 8.64 15.74
N ALA A 101 -3.98 9.81 16.31
CA ALA A 101 -5.38 10.20 16.50
C ALA A 101 -6.03 10.44 15.13
N THR A 102 -7.22 9.86 14.94
CA THR A 102 -7.96 9.94 13.68
C THR A 102 -9.16 10.85 13.80
N THR A 103 -9.48 11.57 12.73
CA THR A 103 -10.71 12.34 12.57
C THR A 103 -11.36 11.87 11.28
N ARG A 104 -12.64 11.49 11.36
CA ARG A 104 -13.40 11.03 10.19
C ARG A 104 -13.37 12.10 9.09
N SER A 105 -13.22 11.66 7.86
CA SER A 105 -13.28 12.50 6.67
C SER A 105 -13.97 11.72 5.54
N SER A 106 -13.95 12.27 4.33
CA SER A 106 -14.51 11.68 3.13
C SER A 106 -13.47 11.57 2.03
N LEU A 107 -13.74 10.69 1.05
CA LEU A 107 -12.94 10.62 -0.16
C LEU A 107 -12.91 11.96 -0.92
N GLY A 108 -14.04 12.67 -0.94
CA GLY A 108 -14.14 13.98 -1.59
C GLY A 108 -13.23 15.02 -0.94
N GLU A 109 -13.22 15.10 0.39
CA GLU A 109 -12.30 15.98 1.14
C GLU A 109 -10.84 15.61 0.89
N TYR A 110 -10.50 14.32 0.98
CA TYR A 110 -9.15 13.84 0.67
C TYR A 110 -8.70 14.25 -0.75
N LEU A 111 -9.54 14.00 -1.76
CA LEU A 111 -9.23 14.32 -3.15
C LEU A 111 -9.19 15.83 -3.43
N ALA A 112 -9.97 16.64 -2.72
CA ALA A 112 -9.94 18.09 -2.82
C ALA A 112 -8.69 18.70 -2.16
N GLU A 113 -8.13 17.99 -1.20
CA GLU A 113 -7.02 18.46 -0.39
C GLU A 113 -5.65 18.11 -0.95
N ILE A 114 -5.47 16.95 -1.57
CA ILE A 114 -4.21 16.58 -2.23
C ILE A 114 -3.84 17.60 -3.30
N ARG A 115 -2.55 17.92 -3.41
CA ARG A 115 -2.05 18.96 -4.32
C ARG A 115 -0.84 18.46 -5.10
N SER A 116 -0.63 19.02 -6.29
CA SER A 116 0.51 18.70 -7.15
C SER A 116 1.84 19.31 -6.69
N ASP A 117 1.81 20.28 -5.76
CA ASP A 117 3.00 20.98 -5.25
C ASP A 117 3.69 20.26 -4.08
N ARG A 118 3.16 19.11 -3.66
CA ARG A 118 3.67 18.28 -2.57
C ARG A 118 3.70 16.81 -3.00
N PRO A 119 4.73 16.04 -2.61
CA PRO A 119 4.73 14.60 -2.85
C PRO A 119 3.57 13.92 -2.13
N LEU A 120 2.79 13.13 -2.86
CA LEU A 120 1.81 12.21 -2.29
C LEU A 120 2.43 10.82 -2.19
N VAL A 121 2.47 10.24 -0.99
CA VAL A 121 3.04 8.92 -0.73
C VAL A 121 1.97 8.00 -0.20
N ILE A 122 1.76 6.84 -0.82
CA ILE A 122 0.88 5.79 -0.31
C ILE A 122 1.73 4.63 0.18
N TYR A 123 1.62 4.33 1.47
CA TYR A 123 2.22 3.18 2.11
C TYR A 123 1.23 2.03 2.22
N VAL A 124 1.64 0.85 1.75
CA VAL A 124 0.85 -0.38 1.75
C VAL A 124 1.58 -1.46 2.56
N HIS A 125 1.01 -1.82 3.71
CA HIS A 125 1.55 -2.84 4.60
C HIS A 125 1.43 -4.26 4.03
N GLY A 126 2.13 -5.20 4.68
CA GLY A 126 2.16 -6.61 4.31
C GLY A 126 1.04 -7.45 4.93
N TYR A 127 1.34 -8.73 5.13
CA TYR A 127 0.47 -9.74 5.72
C TYR A 127 0.48 -9.68 7.26
N ARG A 128 -0.66 -9.99 7.91
CA ARG A 128 -0.89 -10.05 9.37
C ARG A 128 -0.86 -8.70 10.07
N PHE A 129 -1.56 -7.72 9.51
CA PHE A 129 -1.83 -6.47 10.19
C PHE A 129 -3.34 -6.34 10.43
N ASP A 130 -3.73 -6.28 11.70
CA ASP A 130 -5.02 -5.70 12.08
C ASP A 130 -5.04 -4.18 11.85
N TYR A 131 -6.16 -3.52 12.15
CA TYR A 131 -6.30 -2.08 11.94
C TYR A 131 -5.26 -1.26 12.72
N CYS A 132 -5.06 -1.58 14.00
CA CYS A 132 -4.15 -0.87 14.90
C CYS A 132 -2.71 -1.05 14.43
N GLU A 133 -2.32 -2.29 14.15
CA GLU A 133 -0.98 -2.63 13.66
C GLU A 133 -0.68 -1.92 12.33
N ALA A 134 -1.65 -1.81 11.43
CA ALA A 134 -1.49 -1.10 10.16
C ALA A 134 -1.22 0.41 10.37
N VAL A 135 -1.95 1.04 11.30
CA VAL A 135 -1.76 2.45 11.68
C VAL A 135 -0.39 2.65 12.34
N GLU A 136 -0.08 1.85 13.36
CA GLU A 136 1.20 1.92 14.08
C GLU A 136 2.37 1.71 13.13
N ARG A 137 2.26 0.74 12.22
CA ARG A 137 3.30 0.45 11.24
C ARG A 137 3.47 1.58 10.24
N GLY A 138 2.37 2.08 9.67
CA GLY A 138 2.43 3.18 8.71
C GLY A 138 3.00 4.46 9.32
N LEU A 139 2.67 4.76 10.59
CA LEU A 139 3.27 5.87 11.34
C LEU A 139 4.75 5.65 11.65
N TYR A 140 5.14 4.41 12.00
CA TYR A 140 6.55 4.09 12.22
C TYR A 140 7.35 4.33 10.94
N VAL A 141 6.89 3.80 9.79
CA VAL A 141 7.54 3.97 8.49
C VAL A 141 7.62 5.45 8.11
N TYR A 142 6.52 6.19 8.30
CA TYR A 142 6.48 7.64 8.11
C TYR A 142 7.57 8.34 8.92
N ARG A 143 7.63 8.12 10.25
CA ARG A 143 8.62 8.77 11.14
C ARG A 143 10.06 8.41 10.77
N GLN A 144 10.32 7.16 10.40
CA GLN A 144 11.66 6.76 9.96
C GLN A 144 12.08 7.42 8.66
N THR A 145 11.12 7.72 7.79
CA THR A 145 11.34 8.41 6.53
C THR A 145 11.49 9.92 6.75
N GLU A 146 10.57 10.53 7.50
CA GLU A 146 10.54 11.95 7.82
C GLU A 146 11.81 12.40 8.54
N ALA A 147 12.30 11.65 9.52
CA ALA A 147 13.55 11.94 10.24
C ALA A 147 14.81 11.97 9.35
N ARG A 148 14.72 11.52 8.09
CA ARG A 148 15.83 11.48 7.11
C ARG A 148 15.53 12.28 5.85
N ARG A 149 14.34 12.89 5.77
CA ARG A 149 13.89 13.69 4.64
C ARG A 149 14.42 15.12 4.79
N CYS A 150 14.90 15.69 3.69
CA CYS A 150 15.43 17.07 3.65
C CYS A 150 14.54 18.01 2.82
N SER A 151 13.41 17.52 2.32
CA SER A 151 12.50 18.22 1.40
C SER A 151 11.27 18.81 2.11
N GLY A 152 10.42 19.53 1.38
CA GLY A 152 9.18 20.14 1.88
C GLY A 152 8.10 19.13 2.32
N PRO A 153 6.93 19.60 2.77
CA PRO A 153 5.90 18.76 3.36
C PRO A 153 5.34 17.71 2.38
N VAL A 154 4.85 16.59 2.91
CA VAL A 154 4.25 15.49 2.12
C VAL A 154 2.81 15.22 2.53
N ASP A 155 2.05 14.66 1.60
CA ASP A 155 0.82 13.94 1.93
C ASP A 155 1.14 12.46 2.10
N TRP A 156 1.00 11.94 3.31
CA TRP A 156 1.27 10.53 3.62
C TRP A 156 -0.04 9.78 3.80
N VAL A 157 -0.26 8.74 3.02
CA VAL A 157 -1.46 7.89 3.08
C VAL A 157 -1.07 6.51 3.57
N ILE A 158 -1.72 6.07 4.65
CA ILE A 158 -1.67 4.68 5.08
C ILE A 158 -2.84 3.95 4.42
N TRP A 159 -2.53 2.94 3.60
CA TRP A 159 -3.51 2.03 3.01
C TRP A 159 -3.73 0.85 3.95
N SER A 160 -4.85 0.86 4.68
CA SER A 160 -5.23 -0.20 5.63
C SER A 160 -6.18 -1.19 4.96
N TRP A 161 -5.70 -2.41 4.73
CA TRP A 161 -6.44 -3.46 4.03
C TRP A 161 -6.56 -4.73 4.91
N PRO A 162 -7.55 -5.63 4.67
CA PRO A 162 -7.87 -6.74 5.58
C PRO A 162 -6.88 -7.91 5.47
N SER A 163 -5.63 -7.64 5.85
CA SER A 163 -4.48 -8.55 5.79
C SER A 163 -4.30 -9.39 7.06
N GLU A 164 -5.09 -9.13 8.09
CA GLU A 164 -5.01 -9.79 9.40
C GLU A 164 -5.20 -11.30 9.27
N ARG A 165 -4.56 -12.06 10.15
CA ARG A 165 -4.65 -13.51 10.11
C ARG A 165 -6.02 -13.97 10.63
N THR A 166 -6.75 -14.69 9.79
CA THR A 166 -8.09 -15.23 10.09
C THR A 166 -8.10 -16.76 10.22
N GLU A 167 -7.19 -17.47 9.55
CA GLU A 167 -7.17 -18.94 9.53
C GLU A 167 -5.76 -19.53 9.79
N PHE A 168 -5.54 -20.81 9.44
CA PHE A 168 -4.22 -21.44 9.42
C PHE A 168 -3.30 -20.77 8.39
N ILE A 169 -2.04 -20.52 8.78
CA ILE A 169 -1.08 -19.67 8.04
C ILE A 169 -1.05 -19.92 6.53
N THR A 170 -0.95 -21.19 6.10
CA THR A 170 -0.76 -21.50 4.68
C THR A 170 -2.02 -21.32 3.84
N ARG A 171 -3.22 -21.50 4.41
CA ARG A 171 -4.46 -21.19 3.71
C ARG A 171 -4.72 -19.69 3.74
N ASP A 172 -4.53 -19.09 4.91
CA ASP A 172 -4.75 -17.68 5.17
C ASP A 172 -3.87 -16.78 4.27
N VAL A 173 -2.56 -17.04 4.17
CA VAL A 173 -1.67 -16.24 3.31
C VAL A 173 -2.06 -16.32 1.83
N ARG A 174 -2.64 -17.45 1.38
CA ARG A 174 -3.14 -17.60 0.01
C ARG A 174 -4.38 -16.78 -0.24
N GLU A 175 -5.30 -16.80 0.71
CA GLU A 175 -6.49 -15.96 0.66
C GLU A 175 -6.10 -14.49 0.67
N LYS A 176 -5.15 -14.07 1.53
CA LYS A 176 -4.64 -12.68 1.53
C LYS A 176 -3.90 -12.32 0.25
N ALA A 177 -3.20 -13.26 -0.38
CA ALA A 177 -2.58 -13.05 -1.68
C ALA A 177 -3.64 -12.82 -2.78
N LYS A 178 -4.78 -13.52 -2.74
CA LYS A 178 -5.93 -13.21 -3.62
C LYS A 178 -6.56 -11.86 -3.28
N TYR A 179 -6.65 -11.52 -2.00
CA TYR A 179 -7.21 -10.23 -1.58
C TYR A 179 -6.35 -9.07 -2.08
N ALA A 180 -5.03 -9.28 -2.21
CA ALA A 180 -4.13 -8.29 -2.79
C ALA A 180 -4.52 -7.91 -4.23
N ASP A 181 -5.11 -8.81 -5.01
CA ASP A 181 -5.61 -8.51 -6.37
C ASP A 181 -6.81 -7.55 -6.31
N THR A 182 -7.76 -7.81 -5.39
CA THR A 182 -8.90 -6.92 -5.13
C THR A 182 -8.43 -5.54 -4.65
N GLN A 183 -7.46 -5.50 -3.72
CA GLN A 183 -6.87 -4.26 -3.24
C GLN A 183 -6.09 -3.52 -4.33
N GLY A 184 -5.45 -4.26 -5.25
CA GLY A 184 -4.82 -3.69 -6.44
C GLY A 184 -5.82 -2.93 -7.30
N LEU A 185 -7.02 -3.47 -7.52
CA LEU A 185 -8.08 -2.78 -8.28
C LEU A 185 -8.57 -1.50 -7.57
N TYR A 186 -8.80 -1.56 -6.26
CA TYR A 186 -9.20 -0.38 -5.50
C TYR A 186 -8.12 0.71 -5.48
N LEU A 187 -6.86 0.33 -5.29
CA LEU A 187 -5.76 1.28 -5.34
C LEU A 187 -5.59 1.84 -6.76
N ALA A 188 -5.77 1.03 -7.82
CA ALA A 188 -5.74 1.50 -9.20
C ALA A 188 -6.84 2.55 -9.47
N TRP A 189 -8.05 2.33 -8.93
CA TRP A 189 -9.13 3.31 -9.00
C TRP A 189 -8.71 4.64 -8.36
N LEU A 190 -8.12 4.59 -7.16
CA LEU A 190 -7.68 5.79 -6.44
C LEU A 190 -6.54 6.51 -7.18
N LEU A 191 -5.55 5.76 -7.69
CA LEU A 191 -4.44 6.30 -8.47
C LEU A 191 -4.94 7.04 -9.71
N ARG A 192 -5.96 6.51 -10.39
CA ARG A 192 -6.57 7.21 -11.53
C ARG A 192 -7.19 8.54 -11.12
N GLU A 193 -7.88 8.62 -9.99
CA GLU A 193 -8.43 9.88 -9.48
C GLU A 193 -7.33 10.90 -9.13
N GLN A 194 -6.18 10.45 -8.64
CA GLN A 194 -5.02 11.28 -8.36
C GLN A 194 -4.36 11.78 -9.65
N VAL A 195 -4.20 10.92 -10.65
CA VAL A 195 -3.65 11.29 -11.97
C VAL A 195 -4.55 12.30 -12.69
N ARG A 196 -5.88 12.14 -12.63
CA ARG A 196 -6.85 13.12 -13.18
C ARG A 196 -6.71 14.51 -12.58
N ARG A 197 -6.14 14.60 -11.38
CA ARG A 197 -5.86 15.84 -10.65
C ARG A 197 -4.40 16.29 -10.77
N SER A 198 -3.63 15.68 -11.67
CA SER A 198 -2.21 15.96 -11.88
C SER A 198 -1.35 15.81 -10.62
N VAL A 199 -1.77 14.94 -9.69
CA VAL A 199 -1.02 14.63 -8.47
C VAL A 199 -0.04 13.50 -8.76
N LYS A 200 1.25 13.74 -8.50
CA LYS A 200 2.28 12.71 -8.62
C LYS A 200 2.32 11.86 -7.36
N THR A 201 1.96 10.60 -7.51
CA THR A 201 1.93 9.64 -6.41
C THR A 201 3.21 8.81 -6.38
N LYS A 202 3.72 8.56 -5.18
CA LYS A 202 4.79 7.61 -4.88
C LYS A 202 4.20 6.45 -4.07
N LEU A 203 4.67 5.24 -4.29
CA LEU A 203 4.14 4.03 -3.66
C LEU A 203 5.22 3.33 -2.85
N ILE A 204 4.90 2.89 -1.64
CA ILE A 204 5.75 2.03 -0.82
C ILE A 204 4.97 0.76 -0.49
N GLY A 205 5.51 -0.39 -0.86
CA GLY A 205 4.88 -1.69 -0.61
C GLY A 205 5.80 -2.65 0.13
N TYR A 206 5.34 -3.20 1.26
CA TYR A 206 6.05 -4.24 1.99
C TYR A 206 5.38 -5.62 1.78
N SER A 207 6.16 -6.66 1.50
CA SER A 207 5.66 -8.04 1.40
C SER A 207 4.47 -8.16 0.42
N LEU A 208 3.30 -8.65 0.84
CA LEU A 208 2.08 -8.66 0.02
C LEU A 208 1.59 -7.25 -0.37
N GLY A 209 1.94 -6.20 0.37
CA GLY A 209 1.73 -4.82 -0.06
C GLY A 209 2.45 -4.49 -1.36
N GLY A 210 3.58 -5.15 -1.65
CA GLY A 210 4.23 -5.08 -2.97
C GLY A 210 3.39 -5.67 -4.10
N ARG A 211 2.60 -6.71 -3.81
CA ARG A 211 1.62 -7.29 -4.76
C ARG A 211 0.48 -6.33 -5.02
N VAL A 212 -0.05 -5.67 -3.99
CA VAL A 212 -1.06 -4.61 -4.14
C VAL A 212 -0.52 -3.46 -4.98
N VAL A 213 0.68 -2.95 -4.69
CA VAL A 213 1.31 -1.84 -5.42
C VAL A 213 1.52 -2.19 -6.89
N THR A 214 2.20 -3.30 -7.19
CA THR A 214 2.48 -3.69 -8.58
C THR A 214 1.20 -4.06 -9.34
N GLY A 215 0.26 -4.75 -8.69
CA GLY A 215 -1.05 -5.04 -9.27
C GLY A 215 -1.84 -3.77 -9.60
N SER A 216 -1.83 -2.78 -8.70
CA SER A 216 -2.54 -1.52 -8.94
C SER A 216 -2.03 -0.77 -10.16
N LEU A 217 -0.71 -0.73 -10.37
CA LEU A 217 -0.10 -0.09 -11.53
C LEU A 217 -0.37 -0.87 -12.81
N HIS A 218 -0.40 -2.20 -12.73
CA HIS A 218 -0.80 -3.08 -13.83
C HIS A 218 -2.26 -2.83 -14.25
N ALA A 219 -3.18 -2.85 -13.29
CA ALA A 219 -4.60 -2.61 -13.54
C ALA A 219 -4.85 -1.19 -14.07
N LEU A 220 -4.14 -0.18 -13.52
CA LEU A 220 -4.21 1.20 -14.00
C LEU A 220 -3.81 1.31 -15.49
N ALA A 221 -2.83 0.53 -15.94
CA ALA A 221 -2.36 0.47 -17.33
C ALA A 221 -3.28 -0.34 -18.28
N GLY A 222 -4.43 -0.83 -17.79
CA GLY A 222 -5.40 -1.62 -18.53
C GLY A 222 -5.27 -3.13 -18.36
N GLY A 223 -4.44 -3.58 -17.42
CA GLY A 223 -4.27 -4.98 -17.08
C GLY A 223 -5.42 -5.57 -16.26
N SER A 224 -5.45 -6.89 -16.15
CA SER A 224 -6.47 -7.62 -15.39
C SER A 224 -5.89 -8.25 -14.13
N LEU A 225 -6.58 -8.09 -13.01
CA LEU A 225 -6.29 -8.80 -11.75
C LEU A 225 -7.46 -9.72 -11.43
N GLY A 226 -7.22 -11.01 -11.19
CA GLY A 226 -8.29 -11.98 -10.96
C GLY A 226 -9.40 -11.94 -12.02
N HIS A 227 -9.02 -11.81 -13.30
CA HIS A 227 -9.91 -11.67 -14.46
C HIS A 227 -10.81 -10.43 -14.48
N ARG A 228 -10.50 -9.41 -13.65
CA ARG A 228 -11.23 -8.14 -13.63
C ARG A 228 -10.30 -7.02 -14.06
N THR A 229 -10.82 -6.11 -14.87
CA THR A 229 -10.13 -4.88 -15.29
C THR A 229 -10.77 -3.68 -14.62
N LEU A 230 -10.00 -2.61 -14.44
CA LEU A 230 -10.55 -1.33 -14.01
C LEU A 230 -11.45 -0.76 -15.13
N PRO A 231 -12.72 -0.41 -14.88
CA PRO A 231 -13.62 0.10 -15.92
C PRO A 231 -13.20 1.52 -16.35
N GLY A 232 -13.31 1.86 -17.64
CA GLY A 232 -12.94 3.17 -18.17
C GLY A 232 -11.54 3.21 -18.81
N GLU A 233 -11.04 4.41 -19.10
CA GLU A 233 -9.77 4.58 -19.80
C GLU A 233 -8.57 4.17 -18.93
N SER A 234 -7.66 3.39 -19.52
CA SER A 234 -6.39 3.03 -18.91
C SER A 234 -5.44 4.23 -18.85
N VAL A 235 -4.75 4.40 -17.74
CA VAL A 235 -3.70 5.40 -17.60
C VAL A 235 -2.34 4.73 -17.80
N ARG A 236 -1.56 5.27 -18.73
CA ARG A 236 -0.16 4.93 -18.94
C ARG A 236 0.69 6.18 -18.77
N SER A 237 1.98 6.02 -18.49
CA SER A 237 2.89 7.15 -18.21
C SER A 237 2.52 7.97 -16.96
N ALA A 238 1.95 7.34 -15.92
CA ALA A 238 1.68 8.04 -14.66
C ALA A 238 2.95 8.50 -13.91
N LYS A 239 4.13 7.96 -14.28
CA LYS A 239 5.45 8.29 -13.71
C LYS A 239 5.49 8.19 -12.18
N VAL A 240 5.09 7.02 -11.67
CA VAL A 240 5.03 6.69 -10.24
C VAL A 240 6.39 6.16 -9.78
N ASP A 241 6.90 6.73 -8.69
CA ASP A 241 8.10 6.21 -8.01
C ASP A 241 7.70 5.13 -7.00
N VAL A 242 8.36 3.98 -7.05
CA VAL A 242 7.98 2.79 -6.28
C VAL A 242 9.11 2.31 -5.38
N GLY A 243 8.84 2.17 -4.09
CA GLY A 243 9.69 1.51 -3.11
C GLY A 243 9.12 0.15 -2.70
N LEU A 244 9.77 -0.94 -3.07
CA LEU A 244 9.39 -2.29 -2.67
C LEU A 244 10.35 -2.83 -1.60
N ILE A 245 9.79 -3.28 -0.48
CA ILE A 245 10.53 -3.87 0.64
C ILE A 245 10.11 -5.33 0.77
N ALA A 246 11.07 -6.24 0.61
CA ALA A 246 10.83 -7.68 0.70
C ALA A 246 9.57 -8.15 -0.07
N PRO A 247 9.31 -7.68 -1.31
CA PRO A 247 8.02 -7.89 -1.95
C PRO A 247 7.72 -9.38 -2.16
N ALA A 248 6.52 -9.79 -1.74
CA ALA A 248 5.96 -11.12 -2.01
C ALA A 248 5.23 -11.11 -3.37
N VAL A 249 6.00 -10.78 -4.41
CA VAL A 249 5.61 -10.75 -5.83
C VAL A 249 6.48 -11.77 -6.53
N GLU A 250 5.95 -12.58 -7.43
CA GLU A 250 6.77 -13.54 -8.15
C GLU A 250 7.80 -12.81 -9.02
N ARG A 251 8.98 -13.40 -9.16
CA ARG A 251 10.17 -12.74 -9.75
C ARG A 251 10.00 -12.26 -11.19
N ASP A 252 9.08 -12.86 -11.94
CA ASP A 252 8.81 -12.64 -13.36
C ASP A 252 7.51 -11.85 -13.58
N TRP A 253 6.69 -11.62 -12.56
CA TRP A 253 5.41 -10.92 -12.76
C TRP A 253 5.52 -9.54 -13.39
N LEU A 254 6.67 -8.88 -13.31
CA LEU A 254 6.93 -7.58 -13.94
C LEU A 254 7.59 -7.69 -15.32
N SER A 255 7.81 -8.89 -15.86
CA SER A 255 8.34 -9.15 -17.19
C SER A 255 7.27 -8.93 -18.28
N PRO A 256 7.65 -8.75 -19.56
CA PRO A 256 6.68 -8.58 -20.65
C PRO A 256 5.69 -9.75 -20.73
N GLY A 257 4.40 -9.47 -20.76
CA GLY A 257 3.34 -10.47 -20.89
C GLY A 257 2.99 -11.22 -19.60
N GLU A 258 3.70 -10.99 -18.50
CA GLU A 258 3.46 -11.65 -17.21
C GLU A 258 2.36 -10.97 -16.40
N TYR A 259 1.98 -11.58 -15.26
CA TYR A 259 0.76 -11.24 -14.52
C TYR A 259 0.64 -9.75 -14.14
N HIS A 260 1.73 -9.09 -13.75
CA HIS A 260 1.79 -7.65 -13.47
C HIS A 260 2.59 -6.88 -14.54
N GLY A 261 2.80 -7.44 -15.74
CA GLY A 261 3.75 -6.95 -16.74
C GLY A 261 3.48 -5.52 -17.22
N LEU A 262 2.21 -5.09 -17.26
CA LEU A 262 1.85 -3.71 -17.59
C LEU A 262 2.18 -2.67 -16.51
N ALA A 263 2.54 -3.06 -15.29
CA ALA A 263 2.86 -2.12 -14.21
C ALA A 263 3.99 -1.16 -14.60
N THR A 264 4.96 -1.65 -15.37
CA THR A 264 6.12 -0.89 -15.85
C THR A 264 5.75 0.30 -16.74
N SER A 265 4.55 0.28 -17.35
CA SER A 265 4.03 1.40 -18.13
C SER A 265 3.78 2.66 -17.29
N ASN A 266 3.69 2.51 -15.97
CA ASN A 266 3.43 3.59 -15.02
C ASN A 266 4.57 3.85 -14.04
N ILE A 267 5.60 2.99 -13.99
CA ILE A 267 6.75 3.16 -13.08
C ILE A 267 7.79 4.09 -13.72
N GLU A 268 8.26 5.08 -12.96
CA GLU A 268 9.43 5.91 -13.30
C GLU A 268 10.69 5.31 -12.66
N ASP A 269 10.74 5.32 -11.33
CA ASP A 269 11.81 4.77 -10.52
C ASP A 269 11.35 3.57 -9.69
N LEU A 270 12.17 2.52 -9.62
CA LEU A 270 11.95 1.36 -8.77
C LEU A 270 13.10 1.17 -7.79
N LEU A 271 12.84 1.37 -6.50
CA LEU A 271 13.71 0.96 -5.42
C LEU A 271 13.28 -0.42 -4.92
N LEU A 272 14.18 -1.40 -4.97
CA LEU A 272 13.95 -2.76 -4.47
C LEU A 272 14.90 -3.08 -3.31
N MET A 273 14.35 -3.26 -2.11
CA MET A 273 15.10 -3.74 -0.95
C MET A 273 14.78 -5.22 -0.71
N TYR A 274 15.76 -6.10 -0.89
CA TYR A 274 15.55 -7.55 -0.86
C TYR A 274 16.37 -8.24 0.23
N ASN A 275 15.98 -9.46 0.61
CA ASN A 275 16.70 -10.30 1.58
C ASN A 275 16.76 -11.75 1.07
N GLN A 276 17.93 -12.19 0.62
CA GLN A 276 18.17 -13.55 0.11
C GLN A 276 18.11 -14.62 1.21
N ARG A 277 18.22 -14.23 2.49
CA ARG A 277 18.23 -15.13 3.65
C ARG A 277 16.83 -15.32 4.26
N ASP A 278 15.86 -14.53 3.85
CA ASP A 278 14.47 -14.55 4.30
C ASP A 278 13.83 -15.95 4.20
N ILE A 279 13.48 -16.53 5.33
CA ILE A 279 12.91 -17.89 5.38
C ILE A 279 11.44 -17.96 4.99
N VAL A 280 10.71 -16.83 5.09
CA VAL A 280 9.31 -16.75 4.69
C VAL A 280 9.25 -16.68 3.17
N LEU A 281 10.05 -15.80 2.54
CA LEU A 281 10.08 -15.68 1.08
C LEU A 281 10.74 -16.89 0.39
N LYS A 282 11.64 -17.63 1.05
CA LYS A 282 12.10 -18.96 0.55
C LYS A 282 10.99 -19.99 0.44
N ARG A 283 9.89 -19.76 1.17
CA ARG A 283 8.67 -20.57 1.18
C ARG A 283 7.56 -19.92 0.33
N TYR A 284 7.88 -18.95 -0.52
CA TYR A 284 6.91 -18.24 -1.36
C TYR A 284 6.03 -19.17 -2.20
N TRP A 285 6.59 -20.27 -2.72
CA TRP A 285 5.85 -21.29 -3.48
C TRP A 285 4.65 -21.91 -2.72
N PHE A 286 4.59 -21.77 -1.39
CA PHE A 286 3.38 -22.16 -0.65
C PHE A 286 2.19 -21.23 -0.94
N ILE A 287 2.41 -19.99 -1.36
CA ILE A 287 1.35 -19.04 -1.74
C ILE A 287 0.70 -19.51 -3.05
N ASP A 288 1.45 -19.54 -4.14
CA ASP A 288 0.84 -19.82 -5.45
C ASP A 288 0.68 -21.32 -5.76
N LYS A 289 1.13 -22.20 -4.87
CA LYS A 289 1.20 -23.67 -5.05
C LYS A 289 2.00 -24.12 -6.28
N VAL A 290 2.66 -23.21 -6.98
CA VAL A 290 3.58 -23.49 -8.08
C VAL A 290 4.94 -23.81 -7.49
N ARG A 291 5.33 -25.09 -7.55
CA ARG A 291 6.63 -25.54 -7.05
C ARG A 291 7.75 -24.84 -7.82
N GLY A 292 8.61 -24.12 -7.11
CA GLY A 292 9.71 -23.36 -7.72
C GLY A 292 9.41 -21.89 -7.98
N ALA A 293 8.20 -21.40 -7.68
CA ALA A 293 7.91 -19.97 -7.64
C ALA A 293 8.84 -19.27 -6.62
N VAL A 294 9.43 -18.16 -7.04
CA VAL A 294 10.42 -17.39 -6.28
C VAL A 294 9.95 -15.96 -6.14
N ALA A 295 9.93 -15.44 -4.92
CA ALA A 295 9.63 -14.04 -4.66
C ALA A 295 10.76 -13.12 -5.16
N LEU A 296 10.38 -12.01 -5.78
CA LEU A 296 11.25 -10.89 -6.12
C LEU A 296 12.00 -10.35 -4.90
N GLY A 297 11.40 -10.42 -3.71
CA GLY A 297 12.03 -10.05 -2.44
C GLY A 297 13.23 -10.91 -2.01
N LEU A 298 13.53 -12.00 -2.72
CA LEU A 298 14.79 -12.75 -2.59
C LEU A 298 15.91 -12.22 -3.50
N GLY A 299 15.70 -11.14 -4.24
CA GLY A 299 16.71 -10.50 -5.09
C GLY A 299 17.04 -11.28 -6.37
N ARG A 300 16.26 -12.30 -6.71
CA ARG A 300 16.41 -13.06 -7.97
C ARG A 300 15.66 -12.35 -9.09
N MET A 301 16.13 -11.16 -9.44
CA MET A 301 15.53 -10.28 -10.45
C MET A 301 15.61 -10.92 -11.84
N GLN A 302 14.49 -10.93 -12.58
CA GLN A 302 14.45 -11.19 -14.02
C GLN A 302 14.35 -9.86 -14.80
N SER A 303 14.21 -9.94 -16.13
CA SER A 303 13.93 -8.78 -16.98
C SER A 303 12.62 -8.11 -16.58
N PHE A 304 12.61 -6.78 -16.55
CA PHE A 304 11.37 -6.00 -16.43
C PHE A 304 10.81 -5.71 -17.82
N ALA A 305 9.49 -5.58 -17.92
CA ALA A 305 8.88 -5.03 -19.11
C ALA A 305 9.37 -3.59 -19.34
N PRO A 306 9.53 -3.17 -20.60
CA PRO A 306 9.90 -1.80 -20.89
C PRO A 306 8.81 -0.84 -20.38
N ARG A 307 9.21 0.41 -20.20
CA ARG A 307 8.30 1.54 -19.98
C ARG A 307 7.51 1.82 -21.26
N VAL A 308 6.51 2.69 -21.14
CA VAL A 308 5.64 3.07 -22.27
C VAL A 308 6.41 3.69 -23.45
N ASP A 309 7.56 4.32 -23.18
CA ASP A 309 8.45 4.91 -24.18
C ASP A 309 9.51 3.92 -24.74
N GLY A 310 9.44 2.65 -24.33
CA GLY A 310 10.40 1.61 -24.73
C GLY A 310 11.67 1.57 -23.88
N THR A 311 11.89 2.53 -22.98
CA THR A 311 13.07 2.54 -22.10
C THR A 311 12.95 1.52 -20.97
N GLN A 312 14.06 1.18 -20.32
CA GLN A 312 14.06 0.32 -19.14
C GLN A 312 13.67 1.10 -17.89
N ILE A 313 13.08 0.44 -16.89
CA ILE A 313 12.85 1.04 -15.57
C ILE A 313 14.19 1.40 -14.92
N ASN A 314 14.26 2.57 -14.28
CA ASN A 314 15.40 2.91 -13.43
C ASN A 314 15.33 2.10 -12.12
N LEU A 315 16.06 0.98 -12.08
CA LEU A 315 16.08 0.08 -10.94
C LEU A 315 17.26 0.37 -10.01
N ARG A 316 16.96 0.66 -8.74
CA ARG A 316 17.92 0.67 -7.63
C ARG A 316 17.62 -0.50 -6.72
N ALA A 317 18.52 -1.48 -6.67
CA ALA A 317 18.34 -2.65 -5.82
C ALA A 317 19.34 -2.66 -4.65
N ARG A 318 18.89 -3.09 -3.46
CA ARG A 318 19.71 -3.17 -2.25
C ARG A 318 19.49 -4.50 -1.53
N ASP A 319 20.58 -5.23 -1.32
CA ASP A 319 20.59 -6.44 -0.49
C ASP A 319 20.66 -6.09 1.00
N CYS A 320 19.68 -6.53 1.77
CA CYS A 320 19.65 -6.39 3.22
C CYS A 320 19.88 -7.71 3.98
N SER A 321 20.33 -8.76 3.30
CA SER A 321 20.56 -10.09 3.88
C SER A 321 21.51 -10.11 5.07
N ARG A 322 22.56 -9.29 5.04
CA ARG A 322 23.54 -9.20 6.15
C ARG A 322 22.95 -8.52 7.37
N SER A 323 22.08 -7.54 7.17
CA SER A 323 21.51 -6.71 8.22
C SER A 323 20.32 -7.37 8.91
N ILE A 324 19.53 -8.14 8.15
CA ILE A 324 18.25 -8.71 8.60
C ILE A 324 18.37 -10.21 8.92
N GLY A 325 19.28 -10.91 8.25
CA GLY A 325 19.42 -12.35 8.42
C GLY A 325 18.18 -13.08 7.90
N ILE A 326 17.64 -14.00 8.71
CA ILE A 326 16.56 -14.90 8.27
C ILE A 326 15.15 -14.30 8.41
N ALA A 327 15.02 -13.14 9.05
CA ALA A 327 13.73 -12.55 9.39
C ALA A 327 12.98 -12.00 8.16
N HIS A 328 11.65 -12.01 8.27
CA HIS A 328 10.71 -11.29 7.39
C HIS A 328 9.92 -10.30 8.25
N ASP A 329 10.60 -9.32 8.82
CA ASP A 329 9.98 -8.23 9.56
C ASP A 329 10.43 -6.90 8.95
N GLU A 330 9.48 -6.10 8.50
CA GLU A 330 9.77 -4.81 7.91
C GLU A 330 10.47 -3.84 8.88
N LEU A 331 10.27 -3.93 10.20
CA LEU A 331 10.97 -3.04 11.14
C LEU A 331 12.49 -3.21 11.04
N ASP A 332 12.98 -4.42 10.75
CA ASP A 332 14.40 -4.70 10.58
C ASP A 332 15.01 -3.98 9.37
N TYR A 333 14.21 -3.71 8.32
CA TYR A 333 14.67 -2.94 7.15
C TYR A 333 14.91 -1.47 7.49
N TYR A 334 14.13 -0.93 8.43
CA TYR A 334 14.22 0.46 8.87
C TYR A 334 15.27 0.70 9.98
N LYS A 335 15.83 -0.37 10.54
CA LYS A 335 17.03 -0.27 11.39
C LYS A 335 18.20 0.28 10.58
N GLN A 336 19.13 0.95 11.28
CA GLN A 336 20.25 1.68 10.65
C GLN A 336 21.11 0.82 9.71
N SER A 337 21.20 -0.49 9.95
CA SER A 337 22.02 -1.42 9.18
C SER A 337 21.52 -1.70 7.76
N CYS A 338 20.20 -1.70 7.51
CA CYS A 338 19.64 -1.84 6.15
C CYS A 338 19.29 -0.47 5.54
N GLY A 339 18.84 0.48 6.38
CA GLY A 339 18.73 1.89 5.99
C GLY A 339 17.49 2.25 5.17
N ALA A 340 16.39 1.49 5.27
CA ALA A 340 15.18 1.73 4.47
C ALA A 340 14.64 3.15 4.61
N GLY A 341 14.59 3.72 5.81
CA GLY A 341 14.14 5.10 6.00
C GLY A 341 14.94 6.13 5.19
N ARG A 342 16.24 5.90 4.98
CA ARG A 342 17.08 6.78 4.15
C ARG A 342 16.76 6.63 2.67
N GLU A 343 16.57 5.39 2.22
CA GLU A 343 16.26 5.11 0.81
C GLU A 343 14.84 5.58 0.45
N MET A 344 13.85 5.41 1.34
CA MET A 344 12.51 5.98 1.17
C MET A 344 12.54 7.52 1.18
N ALA A 345 13.31 8.13 2.07
CA ALA A 345 13.47 9.59 2.10
C ALA A 345 14.06 10.13 0.79
N LYS A 346 15.04 9.44 0.20
CA LYS A 346 15.59 9.77 -1.13
C LYS A 346 14.54 9.60 -2.23
N LEU A 347 13.84 8.47 -2.25
CA LEU A 347 12.76 8.20 -3.21
C LEU A 347 11.69 9.32 -3.18
N ILE A 348 11.35 9.81 -2.00
CA ILE A 348 10.33 10.85 -1.79
C ILE A 348 10.85 12.26 -2.10
N SER A 349 12.11 12.52 -1.76
CA SER A 349 12.72 13.85 -1.94
C SER A 349 13.19 14.13 -3.35
N ASP A 350 13.34 13.09 -4.20
CA ASP A 350 13.81 13.27 -5.57
C ASP A 350 12.83 14.16 -6.35
N PRO A 351 13.24 15.38 -6.73
CA PRO A 351 12.38 16.29 -7.43
C PRO A 351 12.31 15.84 -8.88
N SER A 352 11.32 15.01 -9.21
CA SER A 352 10.76 15.00 -10.56
C SER A 352 9.97 16.30 -10.85
N VAL A 353 10.19 17.35 -10.05
CA VAL A 353 9.58 18.68 -10.15
C VAL A 353 10.71 19.68 -10.45
N GLY A 354 10.82 20.06 -11.73
CA GLY A 354 11.52 21.27 -12.14
C GLY A 354 12.99 21.12 -12.49
N GLN A 355 13.31 20.36 -13.56
CA GLN A 355 14.39 20.66 -14.51
C GLN A 355 14.39 19.59 -15.62
N ARG A 356 13.59 19.81 -16.68
CA ARG A 356 13.95 19.59 -18.08
C ARG A 356 13.17 20.57 -18.93
#